data_AF-X1I0A0-F1
#
_entry.id   AF-X1I0A0-F1
#
_cell.length_a   1.000
_cell.length_b   1.000
_cell.length_c   1.000
_cell.angle_alpha   90.00
_cell.angle_beta   90.00
_cell.angle_gamma   90.00
#
_symmetry.space_group_name_H-M   'P 1'
#
loop_
_entity.id
_entity.type
_entity.pdbx_description
1 polymer ?
#
loop_
_entity_poly.entity_id
_entity_poly.type
_entity_poly.pdbx_seq_one_letter_code
_entity_poly.pdbx_strand_id
1 'polypeptide(L)'
;FGMREVYPDAACSTLDLLLAPLVLAGMGVVASILGMFAIRTREDASIKGLMGALNRGVYLASILVVGCAALVIWLLGLPWAVFGSVVAGLLAGVVIGWATERYTSSSFRPTRGIAEQTKTGPATVIIAGISEGMLSTWIPILAVGVAMIVAFALPGGFHNITLGLYGVGIAAVGMLSTLGITLATDAYGPIADNAGGNAEMSGLGPDVRKRTDALDALGNTTAATGKGFAIGSAALTALALLAAYVEQVRVGMHFEA
;
A
#
# COMPACT_ATOMS: atom_id res chain seq x y z
N PHE A 1 -21.95 -16.92 6.08
CA PHE A 1 -20.77 -17.22 5.24
C PHE A 1 -20.55 -18.72 5.22
N GLY A 2 -20.98 -19.39 4.14
CA GLY A 2 -20.96 -20.86 3.97
C GLY A 2 -19.57 -21.46 3.72
N MET A 3 -18.53 -21.01 4.42
CA MET A 3 -17.17 -21.57 4.24
C MET A 3 -17.10 -23.06 4.57
N ARG A 4 -17.92 -23.57 5.50
CA ARG A 4 -18.02 -25.01 5.78
C ARG A 4 -18.66 -25.82 4.66
N GLU A 5 -19.49 -25.21 3.82
CA GLU A 5 -20.09 -25.90 2.65
C GLU A 5 -19.07 -26.05 1.52
N VAL A 6 -18.11 -25.13 1.41
CA VAL A 6 -17.11 -25.11 0.33
C VAL A 6 -15.75 -25.66 0.76
N TYR A 7 -15.37 -25.48 2.03
CA TYR A 7 -14.20 -26.05 2.68
C TYR A 7 -14.64 -26.91 3.86
N PRO A 8 -15.18 -28.12 3.60
CA PRO A 8 -15.67 -29.01 4.65
C PRO A 8 -14.59 -29.46 5.63
N ASP A 9 -13.32 -29.46 5.19
CA ASP A 9 -12.15 -29.84 5.99
C ASP A 9 -11.55 -28.65 6.78
N ALA A 10 -12.02 -27.41 6.60
CA ALA A 10 -11.53 -26.27 7.36
C ALA A 10 -12.08 -26.30 8.79
N ALA A 11 -11.18 -26.35 9.78
CA ALA A 11 -11.52 -26.33 11.21
C ALA A 11 -12.07 -24.96 11.69
N CYS A 12 -11.99 -23.94 10.84
CA CYS A 12 -12.38 -22.55 11.08
C CYS A 12 -13.89 -22.38 11.37
N SER A 13 -14.19 -21.62 12.42
CA SER A 13 -15.53 -21.12 12.75
C SER A 13 -15.84 -19.79 12.03
N THR A 14 -17.11 -19.37 12.03
CA THR A 14 -17.47 -18.03 11.52
C THR A 14 -16.79 -16.91 12.29
N LEU A 15 -16.53 -17.11 13.59
CA LEU A 15 -15.82 -16.13 14.42
C LEU A 15 -14.37 -15.96 13.94
N ASP A 16 -13.71 -17.05 13.56
CA ASP A 16 -12.31 -17.01 13.10
C ASP A 16 -12.17 -16.19 11.80
N LEU A 17 -13.16 -16.24 10.91
CA LEU A 17 -13.21 -15.40 9.71
C LEU A 17 -13.37 -13.91 10.01
N LEU A 18 -14.10 -13.59 11.08
CA LEU A 18 -14.26 -12.21 11.52
C LEU A 18 -13.00 -11.71 12.23
N LEU A 19 -12.32 -12.57 12.97
CA LEU A 19 -11.11 -12.23 13.73
C LEU A 19 -9.87 -12.10 12.84
N ALA A 20 -9.75 -12.90 11.78
CA ALA A 20 -8.58 -12.93 10.90
C ALA A 20 -8.10 -11.53 10.43
N PRO A 21 -8.96 -10.65 9.86
CA PRO A 21 -8.53 -9.32 9.45
C PRO A 21 -8.10 -8.44 10.63
N LEU A 22 -8.75 -8.55 11.81
CA LEU A 22 -8.39 -7.78 13.00
C LEU A 22 -7.02 -8.20 13.56
N VAL A 23 -6.79 -9.51 13.69
CA VAL A 23 -5.52 -10.06 14.17
C VAL A 23 -4.38 -9.73 13.20
N LEU A 24 -4.64 -9.86 11.90
CA LEU A 24 -3.66 -9.51 10.86
C LEU A 24 -3.29 -8.03 10.92
N ALA A 25 -4.26 -7.13 11.08
CA ALA A 25 -4.00 -5.69 11.24
C ALA A 25 -3.17 -5.40 12.51
N GLY A 26 -3.51 -6.02 13.64
CA GLY A 26 -2.75 -5.88 14.90
C GLY A 26 -1.31 -6.37 14.77
N MET A 27 -1.10 -7.53 14.14
CA MET A 27 0.25 -8.06 13.87
C MET A 27 1.01 -7.20 12.86
N GLY A 28 0.31 -6.59 11.91
CA GLY A 28 0.86 -5.61 10.97
C GLY A 28 1.43 -4.35 11.64
N VAL A 29 0.80 -3.87 12.72
CA VAL A 29 1.34 -2.78 13.55
C VAL A 29 2.67 -3.20 14.18
N VAL A 30 2.74 -4.40 14.77
CA VAL A 30 3.99 -4.91 15.36
C VAL A 30 5.07 -5.07 14.29
N ALA A 31 4.74 -5.64 13.13
CA ALA A 31 5.65 -5.77 12.00
C ALA A 31 6.16 -4.40 11.51
N SER A 32 5.29 -3.39 11.48
CA SER A 32 5.66 -2.01 11.13
C SER A 32 6.64 -1.42 12.13
N ILE A 33 6.42 -1.62 13.44
CA ILE A 33 7.35 -1.18 14.49
C ILE A 33 8.72 -1.84 14.34
N LEU A 34 8.75 -3.15 14.10
CA LEU A 34 10.00 -3.88 13.85
C LEU A 34 10.71 -3.40 12.58
N GLY A 35 9.94 -3.11 11.52
CA GLY A 35 10.44 -2.53 10.27
C GLY A 35 11.13 -1.18 10.47
N MET A 36 10.60 -0.32 11.35
CA MET A 36 11.20 0.98 11.64
C MET A 36 12.63 0.86 12.18
N PHE A 37 12.93 -0.13 13.02
CA PHE A 37 14.29 -0.33 13.56
C PHE A 37 15.34 -0.71 12.51
N ALA A 38 14.91 -1.16 11.31
CA ALA A 38 15.80 -1.46 10.20
C ALA A 38 16.16 -0.25 9.33
N ILE A 39 15.47 0.89 9.51
CA ILE A 39 15.74 2.13 8.80
C ILE A 39 17.02 2.74 9.38
N ARG A 40 18.11 2.71 8.61
CA ARG A 40 19.40 3.30 8.97
C ARG A 40 20.03 3.98 7.76
N THR A 41 20.46 5.23 7.96
CA THR A 41 21.04 6.10 6.94
C THR A 41 22.34 6.73 7.46
N ARG A 42 23.20 7.20 6.55
CA ARG A 42 24.45 7.93 6.85
C ARG A 42 24.21 9.42 6.61
N GLU A 43 25.00 10.29 7.26
CA GLU A 43 24.84 11.74 7.14
C GLU A 43 25.03 12.29 5.71
N ASP A 44 25.80 11.58 4.88
CA ASP A 44 26.15 11.92 3.50
C ASP A 44 25.37 11.10 2.45
N ALA A 45 24.28 10.47 2.85
CA ALA A 45 23.48 9.64 1.96
C ALA A 45 22.85 10.45 0.81
N SER A 46 23.01 9.95 -0.42
CA SER A 46 22.27 10.46 -1.58
C SER A 46 20.75 10.27 -1.41
N ILE A 47 19.93 11.01 -2.17
CA ILE A 47 18.46 10.84 -2.20
C ILE A 47 18.07 9.37 -2.42
N LYS A 48 18.74 8.69 -3.35
CA LYS A 48 18.53 7.25 -3.60
C LYS A 48 18.89 6.38 -2.39
N GLY A 49 19.91 6.75 -1.64
CA GLY A 49 20.32 6.07 -0.41
C GLY A 49 19.31 6.26 0.73
N LEU A 50 18.79 7.49 0.89
CA LEU A 50 17.74 7.80 1.86
C LEU A 50 16.45 7.03 1.55
N MET A 51 16.02 7.04 0.29
CA MET A 51 14.83 6.28 -0.14
C MET A 51 15.03 4.77 0.02
N GLY A 52 16.22 4.28 -0.30
CA GLY A 52 16.59 2.89 -0.05
C GLY A 52 16.55 2.49 1.44
N ALA A 53 16.85 3.41 2.36
CA ALA A 53 16.75 3.16 3.79
C ALA A 53 15.29 3.05 4.25
N LEU A 54 14.40 3.93 3.78
CA LEU A 54 12.96 3.85 4.04
C LEU A 54 12.35 2.57 3.46
N ASN A 55 12.64 2.28 2.20
CA ASN A 55 12.17 1.09 1.50
C ASN A 55 12.61 -0.19 2.18
N ARG A 56 13.83 -0.24 2.74
CA ARG A 56 14.30 -1.39 3.51
C ARG A 56 13.40 -1.67 4.72
N GLY A 57 12.99 -0.63 5.43
CA GLY A 57 12.04 -0.75 6.54
C GLY A 57 10.69 -1.28 6.07
N VAL A 58 10.13 -0.68 5.01
CA VAL A 58 8.84 -1.10 4.43
C VAL A 58 8.88 -2.55 3.96
N TYR A 59 9.91 -2.95 3.19
CA TYR A 59 10.05 -4.33 2.72
C TYR A 59 10.26 -5.33 3.86
N LEU A 60 11.02 -4.97 4.89
CA LEU A 60 11.13 -5.82 6.07
C LEU A 60 9.78 -6.01 6.76
N ALA A 61 9.02 -4.92 6.96
CA ALA A 61 7.67 -5.00 7.51
C ALA A 61 6.75 -5.86 6.64
N SER A 62 6.80 -5.73 5.30
CA SER A 62 6.05 -6.58 4.37
C SER A 62 6.41 -8.05 4.51
N ILE A 63 7.69 -8.41 4.60
CA ILE A 63 8.13 -9.80 4.78
C ILE A 63 7.65 -10.35 6.13
N LEU A 64 7.75 -9.54 7.20
CA LEU A 64 7.22 -9.92 8.52
C LEU A 64 5.71 -10.13 8.48
N VAL A 65 4.97 -9.29 7.76
CA VAL A 65 3.53 -9.46 7.53
C VAL A 65 3.24 -10.77 6.82
N VAL A 66 4.02 -11.20 5.84
CA VAL A 66 3.81 -12.50 5.18
C VAL A 66 3.92 -13.65 6.20
N GLY A 67 4.94 -13.64 7.04
CA GLY A 67 5.08 -14.63 8.12
C GLY A 67 3.94 -14.56 9.14
N CYS A 68 3.53 -13.34 9.50
CA CYS A 68 2.38 -13.08 10.36
C CYS A 68 1.08 -13.62 9.75
N ALA A 69 0.83 -13.39 8.47
CA ALA A 69 -0.34 -13.90 7.76
C ALA A 69 -0.35 -15.43 7.73
N ALA A 70 0.79 -16.08 7.46
CA ALA A 70 0.89 -17.53 7.51
C ALA A 70 0.57 -18.09 8.92
N LEU A 71 1.07 -17.43 9.97
CA LEU A 71 0.78 -17.79 11.35
C LEU A 71 -0.71 -17.65 11.69
N VAL A 72 -1.35 -16.53 11.31
CA VAL A 72 -2.80 -16.31 11.54
C VAL A 72 -3.63 -17.38 10.83
N ILE A 73 -3.29 -17.67 9.59
CA ILE A 73 -4.02 -18.66 8.77
C ILE A 73 -3.89 -20.05 9.39
N TRP A 74 -2.70 -20.41 9.86
CA TRP A 74 -2.46 -21.68 10.54
C TRP A 74 -3.16 -21.78 11.90
N LEU A 75 -3.06 -20.75 12.75
CA LEU A 75 -3.68 -20.73 14.09
C LEU A 75 -5.21 -20.79 14.05
N LEU A 76 -5.82 -20.09 13.08
CA LEU A 76 -7.27 -20.02 12.93
C LEU A 76 -7.84 -21.16 12.06
N GLY A 77 -7.00 -22.06 11.54
CA GLY A 77 -7.43 -23.17 10.70
C GLY A 77 -8.08 -22.72 9.38
N LEU A 78 -7.63 -21.60 8.83
CA LEU A 78 -8.16 -21.01 7.60
C LEU A 78 -7.57 -21.71 6.37
N PRO A 79 -8.31 -21.76 5.25
CA PRO A 79 -7.78 -22.28 3.99
C PRO A 79 -6.56 -21.46 3.53
N TRP A 80 -5.50 -22.13 3.08
CA TRP A 80 -4.31 -21.48 2.51
C TRP A 80 -4.63 -20.61 1.27
N ALA A 81 -5.78 -20.82 0.63
CA ALA A 81 -6.30 -19.92 -0.38
C ALA A 81 -6.47 -18.48 0.13
N VAL A 82 -6.91 -18.30 1.37
CA VAL A 82 -7.09 -17.00 2.03
C VAL A 82 -5.74 -16.32 2.28
N PHE A 83 -4.71 -17.09 2.63
CA PHE A 83 -3.33 -16.59 2.73
C PHE A 83 -2.87 -15.98 1.40
N GLY A 84 -3.14 -16.67 0.29
CA GLY A 84 -2.80 -16.17 -1.05
C GLY A 84 -3.50 -14.85 -1.39
N SER A 85 -4.76 -14.66 -0.96
CA SER A 85 -5.46 -13.36 -1.11
C SER A 85 -4.78 -12.24 -0.32
N VAL A 86 -4.36 -12.50 0.93
CA VAL A 86 -3.61 -11.53 1.75
C VAL A 86 -2.30 -11.13 1.06
N VAL A 87 -1.53 -12.12 0.59
CA VAL A 87 -0.26 -11.89 -0.10
C VAL A 87 -0.46 -11.12 -1.41
N ALA A 88 -1.51 -11.42 -2.18
CA ALA A 88 -1.83 -10.69 -3.40
C ALA A 88 -2.07 -9.20 -3.14
N GLY A 89 -2.84 -8.86 -2.10
CA GLY A 89 -3.07 -7.48 -1.69
C GLY A 89 -1.79 -6.78 -1.21
N LEU A 90 -0.99 -7.45 -0.39
CA LEU A 90 0.30 -6.93 0.08
C LEU A 90 1.25 -6.64 -1.09
N LEU A 91 1.37 -7.58 -2.04
CA LEU A 91 2.19 -7.41 -3.24
C LEU A 91 1.71 -6.26 -4.10
N ALA A 92 0.40 -6.09 -4.28
CA ALA A 92 -0.13 -4.92 -4.97
C ALA A 92 0.29 -3.61 -4.29
N GLY A 93 0.25 -3.54 -2.96
CA GLY A 93 0.75 -2.37 -2.21
C GLY A 93 2.23 -2.09 -2.49
N VAL A 94 3.08 -3.12 -2.41
CA VAL A 94 4.51 -3.02 -2.72
C VAL A 94 4.76 -2.56 -4.16
N VAL A 95 4.03 -3.11 -5.13
CA VAL A 95 4.14 -2.74 -6.54
C VAL A 95 3.70 -1.30 -6.76
N ILE A 96 2.61 -0.86 -6.13
CA ILE A 96 2.14 0.53 -6.19
C ILE A 96 3.21 1.46 -5.63
N GLY A 97 3.76 1.17 -4.44
CA GLY A 97 4.79 2.02 -3.85
C GLY A 97 6.04 2.12 -4.71
N TRP A 98 6.51 0.99 -5.25
CA TRP A 98 7.63 0.97 -6.19
C TRP A 98 7.36 1.78 -7.46
N ALA A 99 6.17 1.62 -8.06
CA ALA A 99 5.78 2.33 -9.27
C ALA A 99 5.68 3.84 -9.00
N THR A 100 5.03 4.23 -7.91
CA THR A 100 4.87 5.64 -7.53
C THR A 100 6.22 6.30 -7.29
N GLU A 101 7.14 5.66 -6.56
CA GLU A 101 8.50 6.16 -6.38
C GLU A 101 9.20 6.39 -7.74
N ARG A 102 9.04 5.47 -8.68
CA ARG A 102 9.71 5.53 -10.00
C ARG A 102 9.29 6.73 -10.84
N TYR A 103 8.04 7.19 -10.69
CA TYR A 103 7.48 8.32 -11.41
C TYR A 103 7.63 9.67 -10.68
N THR A 104 7.87 9.65 -9.36
CA THR A 104 7.87 10.87 -8.53
C THR A 104 9.24 11.27 -8.01
N SER A 105 10.18 10.33 -7.84
CA SER A 105 11.52 10.66 -7.35
C SER A 105 12.43 11.23 -8.44
N SER A 106 13.12 12.31 -8.11
CA SER A 106 14.14 12.99 -8.94
C SER A 106 15.36 12.11 -9.27
N SER A 107 15.48 10.94 -8.64
CA SER A 107 16.50 9.94 -8.95
C SER A 107 16.21 9.20 -10.27
N PHE A 108 15.01 9.33 -10.82
CA PHE A 108 14.50 8.52 -11.92
C PHE A 108 14.18 9.31 -13.19
N ARG A 109 14.16 8.62 -14.32
CA ARG A 109 14.00 9.21 -15.66
C ARG A 109 12.71 10.03 -15.84
N PRO A 110 11.51 9.61 -15.39
CA PRO A 110 10.28 10.39 -15.60
C PRO A 110 10.39 11.81 -15.03
N THR A 111 10.75 11.94 -13.75
CA THR A 111 10.89 13.23 -13.08
C THR A 111 12.04 14.07 -13.66
N ARG A 112 13.17 13.43 -14.02
CA ARG A 112 14.28 14.13 -14.70
C ARG A 112 13.89 14.63 -16.08
N GLY A 113 13.09 13.86 -16.82
CA GLY A 113 12.57 14.24 -18.14
C GLY A 113 11.70 15.49 -18.08
N ILE A 114 10.84 15.59 -17.05
CA ILE A 114 10.06 16.81 -16.79
C ILE A 114 10.99 17.99 -16.46
N ALA A 115 11.98 17.77 -15.60
CA ALA A 115 12.95 18.81 -15.26
C ALA A 115 13.74 19.30 -16.49
N GLU A 116 14.07 18.43 -17.44
CA GLU A 116 14.73 18.81 -18.70
C GLU A 116 13.86 19.71 -19.59
N GLN A 117 12.52 19.58 -19.54
CA GLN A 117 11.61 20.45 -20.28
C GLN A 117 11.64 21.91 -19.82
N THR A 118 12.20 22.20 -18.65
CA THR A 118 12.38 23.59 -18.18
C THR A 118 13.24 24.42 -19.14
N LYS A 119 14.10 23.78 -19.93
CA LYS A 119 14.93 24.42 -20.98
C LYS A 119 14.10 25.02 -22.12
N THR A 120 12.89 24.52 -22.36
CA THR A 120 11.99 24.95 -23.44
C THR A 120 10.82 25.80 -22.95
N GLY A 121 10.71 26.02 -21.63
CA GLY A 121 9.78 26.96 -21.01
C GLY A 121 8.70 26.29 -20.14
N PRO A 122 7.86 27.08 -19.44
CA PRO A 122 6.86 26.53 -18.52
C PRO A 122 5.78 25.65 -19.18
N ALA A 123 5.40 25.98 -20.42
CA ALA A 123 4.35 25.25 -21.14
C ALA A 123 4.71 23.77 -21.37
N THR A 124 5.95 23.49 -21.79
CA THR A 124 6.44 22.13 -22.02
C THR A 124 6.59 21.34 -20.72
N VAL A 125 6.95 22.00 -19.62
CA VAL A 125 6.98 21.41 -18.27
C VAL A 125 5.58 20.93 -17.86
N ILE A 126 4.56 21.78 -18.03
CA ILE A 126 3.17 21.41 -17.69
C ILE A 126 2.69 20.25 -18.55
N ILE A 127 2.92 20.31 -19.87
CA ILE A 127 2.52 19.24 -20.80
C ILE A 127 3.20 17.91 -20.43
N ALA A 128 4.50 17.92 -20.17
CA ALA A 128 5.23 16.72 -19.77
C ALA A 128 4.77 16.19 -18.41
N GLY A 129 4.51 17.08 -17.44
CA GLY A 129 3.99 16.69 -16.12
C GLY A 129 2.62 16.01 -16.21
N ILE A 130 1.70 16.56 -17.00
CA ILE A 130 0.38 15.93 -17.24
C ILE A 130 0.56 14.58 -17.94
N SER A 131 1.40 14.51 -18.98
CA SER A 131 1.65 13.28 -19.72
C SER A 131 2.22 12.16 -18.83
N GLU A 132 3.25 12.45 -18.04
CA GLU A 132 3.84 11.50 -17.09
C GLU A 132 2.85 11.13 -15.98
N GLY A 133 2.01 12.06 -15.53
CA GLY A 133 0.92 11.79 -14.59
C GLY A 133 -0.06 10.76 -15.13
N MET A 134 -0.53 10.92 -16.38
CA MET A 134 -1.40 9.95 -17.04
C MET A 134 -0.71 8.58 -17.20
N LEU A 135 0.56 8.58 -17.61
CA LEU A 135 1.35 7.35 -17.72
C LEU A 135 1.60 6.67 -16.37
N SER A 136 1.70 7.39 -15.27
CA SER A 136 1.97 6.78 -13.95
C SER A 136 0.86 5.83 -13.47
N THR A 137 -0.35 5.93 -14.04
CA THR A 137 -1.54 5.21 -13.57
C THR A 137 -1.62 3.74 -14.00
N TRP A 138 -0.98 3.34 -15.09
CA TRP A 138 -1.21 2.00 -15.66
C TRP A 138 -0.67 0.88 -14.75
N ILE A 139 0.49 1.06 -14.09
CA ILE A 139 1.06 0.05 -13.20
C ILE A 139 0.16 -0.15 -11.97
N PRO A 140 -0.25 0.91 -11.23
CA PRO A 140 -1.22 0.76 -10.14
C PRO A 140 -2.53 0.09 -10.56
N ILE A 141 -3.11 0.46 -11.71
CA ILE A 141 -4.37 -0.12 -12.21
C ILE A 141 -4.20 -1.62 -12.45
N LEU A 142 -3.12 -2.04 -13.13
CA LEU A 142 -2.85 -3.45 -13.36
C LEU A 142 -2.57 -4.21 -12.06
N ALA A 143 -1.81 -3.63 -11.14
CA ALA A 143 -1.50 -4.25 -9.85
C ALA A 143 -2.77 -4.53 -9.04
N VAL A 144 -3.66 -3.54 -8.94
CA VAL A 144 -4.96 -3.69 -8.25
C VAL A 144 -5.87 -4.68 -8.97
N GLY A 145 -5.98 -4.60 -10.31
CA GLY A 145 -6.82 -5.50 -11.10
C GLY A 145 -6.38 -6.96 -10.98
N VAL A 146 -5.08 -7.23 -11.08
CA VAL A 146 -4.53 -8.58 -10.90
C VAL A 146 -4.71 -9.06 -9.47
N ALA A 147 -4.41 -8.24 -8.46
CA ALA A 147 -4.59 -8.64 -7.07
C ALA A 147 -6.05 -8.92 -6.74
N MET A 148 -6.99 -8.16 -7.31
CA MET A 148 -8.42 -8.38 -7.17
C MET A 148 -8.86 -9.72 -7.79
N ILE A 149 -8.44 -10.01 -9.02
CA ILE A 149 -8.76 -11.27 -9.70
C ILE A 149 -8.17 -12.45 -8.92
N VAL A 150 -6.91 -12.36 -8.51
CA VAL A 150 -6.24 -13.42 -7.74
C VAL A 150 -6.91 -13.62 -6.38
N ALA A 151 -7.17 -12.53 -5.65
CA ALA A 151 -7.80 -12.59 -4.34
C ALA A 151 -9.23 -13.12 -4.38
N PHE A 152 -9.95 -12.85 -5.47
CA PHE A 152 -11.29 -13.40 -5.72
C PHE A 152 -11.23 -14.88 -6.13
N ALA A 153 -10.30 -15.25 -7.00
CA ALA A 153 -10.20 -16.59 -7.57
C ALA A 153 -9.72 -17.64 -6.57
N LEU A 154 -8.68 -17.32 -5.78
CA LEU A 154 -8.03 -18.29 -4.89
C LEU A 154 -8.99 -18.97 -3.90
N PRO A 155 -9.89 -18.24 -3.20
CA PRO A 155 -10.87 -18.85 -2.30
C PRO A 155 -12.06 -19.52 -3.01
N GLY A 156 -12.03 -19.62 -4.35
CA GLY A 156 -13.11 -20.21 -5.13
C GLY A 156 -14.23 -19.24 -5.54
N GLY A 157 -13.94 -17.94 -5.66
CA GLY A 157 -14.93 -16.90 -5.96
C GLY A 157 -15.78 -17.13 -7.21
N PHE A 158 -15.23 -17.82 -8.22
CA PHE A 158 -15.98 -18.17 -9.44
C PHE A 158 -17.08 -19.22 -9.22
N HIS A 159 -16.99 -20.01 -8.15
CA HIS A 159 -18.02 -20.97 -7.77
C HIS A 159 -18.93 -20.40 -6.68
N ASN A 160 -18.34 -19.66 -5.73
CA ASN A 160 -19.07 -19.02 -4.64
C ASN A 160 -18.62 -17.57 -4.49
N ILE A 161 -19.47 -16.65 -4.95
CA ILE A 161 -19.17 -15.21 -4.94
C ILE A 161 -18.79 -14.71 -3.55
N THR A 162 -19.47 -15.17 -2.50
CA THR A 162 -19.26 -14.74 -1.12
C THR A 162 -17.83 -15.02 -0.63
N LEU A 163 -17.24 -16.15 -1.05
CA LEU A 163 -15.85 -16.48 -0.71
C LEU A 163 -14.85 -15.63 -1.48
N GLY A 164 -15.13 -15.36 -2.75
CA GLY A 164 -14.31 -14.46 -3.56
C GLY A 164 -14.30 -13.05 -2.96
N LEU A 165 -15.46 -12.56 -2.50
CA LEU A 165 -15.58 -11.25 -1.86
C LEU A 165 -14.86 -11.18 -0.53
N TYR A 166 -14.91 -12.24 0.29
CA TYR A 166 -14.09 -12.33 1.49
C TYR A 166 -12.59 -12.28 1.14
N GLY A 167 -12.18 -12.98 0.08
CA GLY A 167 -10.83 -12.92 -0.47
C GLY A 167 -10.39 -11.51 -0.87
N VAL A 168 -11.22 -10.77 -1.60
CA VAL A 168 -10.94 -9.37 -1.96
C VAL A 168 -10.87 -8.48 -0.72
N GLY A 169 -11.79 -8.67 0.24
CA GLY A 169 -11.79 -7.91 1.49
C GLY A 169 -10.53 -8.13 2.32
N ILE A 170 -10.11 -9.39 2.50
CA ILE A 170 -8.88 -9.70 3.24
C ILE A 170 -7.61 -9.30 2.48
N ALA A 171 -7.65 -9.25 1.14
CA ALA A 171 -6.57 -8.68 0.34
C ALA A 171 -6.41 -7.17 0.59
N ALA A 172 -7.51 -6.42 0.74
CA ALA A 172 -7.44 -5.02 1.12
C ALA A 172 -6.76 -4.83 2.49
N VAL A 173 -7.07 -5.70 3.46
CA VAL A 173 -6.38 -5.74 4.76
C VAL A 173 -4.91 -6.12 4.59
N GLY A 174 -4.59 -7.09 3.73
CA GLY A 174 -3.22 -7.46 3.38
C GLY A 174 -2.42 -6.28 2.84
N MET A 175 -2.99 -5.47 1.95
CA MET A 175 -2.35 -4.25 1.45
C MET A 175 -2.09 -3.23 2.58
N LEU A 176 -3.05 -3.04 3.48
CA LEU A 176 -2.99 -2.09 4.59
C LEU A 176 -2.28 -2.61 5.84
N SER A 177 -1.87 -3.87 5.88
CA SER A 177 -1.19 -4.47 7.03
C SER A 177 0.15 -3.79 7.37
N THR A 178 0.77 -3.09 6.41
CA THR A 178 1.98 -2.29 6.60
C THR A 178 1.69 -0.79 6.77
N LEU A 179 0.43 -0.41 7.00
CA LEU A 179 0.01 0.98 7.10
C LEU A 179 0.78 1.75 8.17
N GLY A 180 1.16 1.13 9.29
CA GLY A 180 1.90 1.79 10.36
C GLY A 180 3.21 2.41 9.88
N ILE A 181 4.02 1.64 9.12
CA ILE A 181 5.30 2.13 8.60
C ILE A 181 5.10 3.05 7.39
N THR A 182 4.15 2.74 6.51
CA THR A 182 3.86 3.58 5.33
C THR A 182 3.34 4.95 5.74
N LEU A 183 2.45 5.03 6.72
CA LEU A 183 1.93 6.28 7.27
C LEU A 183 3.03 7.08 7.97
N ALA A 184 3.95 6.42 8.68
CA ALA A 184 5.10 7.10 9.27
C ALA A 184 6.00 7.74 8.19
N THR A 185 6.20 7.08 7.05
CA THR A 185 6.96 7.66 5.93
C THR A 185 6.22 8.78 5.19
N ASP A 186 4.89 8.78 5.19
CA ASP A 186 4.08 9.88 4.64
C ASP A 186 4.16 11.11 5.56
N ALA A 187 3.96 10.90 6.87
CA ALA A 187 4.06 11.96 7.89
C ALA A 187 5.46 12.59 8.00
N TYR A 188 6.50 11.88 7.56
CA TYR A 188 7.87 12.39 7.50
C TYR A 188 8.00 13.62 6.59
N GLY A 189 7.25 13.69 5.47
CA GLY A 189 7.39 14.77 4.49
C GLY A 189 7.09 16.16 5.05
N PRO A 190 5.89 16.40 5.61
CA PRO A 190 5.55 17.68 6.23
C PRO A 190 6.48 18.08 7.40
N ILE A 191 7.08 17.11 8.09
CA ILE A 191 8.07 17.39 9.14
C ILE A 191 9.36 17.93 8.52
N ALA A 192 9.85 17.31 7.44
CA ALA A 192 11.06 17.74 6.74
C ALA A 192 10.90 19.12 6.08
N ASP A 193 9.74 19.39 5.46
CA ASP A 193 9.41 20.69 4.87
C ASP A 193 9.44 21.81 5.92
N ASN A 194 8.73 21.63 7.04
CA ASN A 194 8.72 22.59 8.14
C ASN A 194 10.12 22.81 8.75
N ALA A 195 10.95 21.76 8.82
CA ALA A 195 12.34 21.90 9.27
C ALA A 195 13.15 22.79 8.31
N GLY A 196 12.97 22.65 6.99
CA GLY A 196 13.58 23.52 5.99
C GLY A 196 13.09 24.96 6.08
N GLY A 197 11.78 25.17 6.27
CA GLY A 197 11.20 26.49 6.49
C GLY A 197 11.78 27.18 7.72
N ASN A 198 11.88 26.47 8.85
CA ASN A 198 12.52 26.99 10.06
C ASN A 198 14.00 27.34 9.84
N ALA A 199 14.74 26.53 9.08
CA ALA A 199 16.13 26.79 8.76
C ALA A 199 16.30 28.09 7.96
N GLU A 200 15.43 28.32 6.97
CA GLU A 200 15.43 29.55 6.16
C GLU A 200 15.03 30.78 6.99
N MET A 201 13.90 30.70 7.71
CA MET A 201 13.39 31.83 8.51
C MET A 201 14.31 32.21 9.67
N SER A 202 15.11 31.26 10.19
CA SER A 202 16.07 31.50 11.27
C SER A 202 17.47 31.90 10.76
N GLY A 203 17.67 32.01 9.45
CA GLY A 203 18.96 32.36 8.85
C GLY A 203 20.07 31.35 9.15
N LEU A 204 19.73 30.05 9.23
CA LEU A 204 20.73 28.99 9.46
C LEU A 204 21.66 28.82 8.24
N GLY A 205 22.81 28.18 8.45
CA GLY A 205 23.81 27.99 7.39
C GLY A 205 23.32 27.17 6.19
N PRO A 206 23.92 27.35 5.00
CA PRO A 206 23.49 26.70 3.76
C PRO A 206 23.55 25.17 3.81
N ASP A 207 24.43 24.60 4.64
CA ASP A 207 24.51 23.15 4.85
C ASP A 207 23.26 22.58 5.52
N VAL A 208 22.62 23.35 6.42
CA VAL A 208 21.36 22.94 7.06
C VAL A 208 20.24 22.93 6.03
N ARG A 209 20.14 23.98 5.22
CA ARG A 209 19.13 24.08 4.14
C ARG A 209 19.30 22.97 3.11
N LYS A 210 20.54 22.70 2.67
CA LYS A 210 20.84 21.61 1.73
C LYS A 210 20.45 20.24 2.27
N ARG A 211 20.65 20.00 3.58
CA ARG A 211 20.19 18.78 4.24
C ARG A 211 18.66 18.72 4.24
N THR A 212 17.97 19.77 4.68
CA THR A 212 16.50 19.79 4.73
C THR A 212 15.85 19.67 3.35
N ASP A 213 16.42 20.28 2.29
CA ASP A 213 15.91 20.14 0.92
C ASP A 213 16.02 18.70 0.41
N ALA A 214 17.08 17.97 0.79
CA ALA A 214 17.19 16.55 0.46
C ALA A 214 16.15 15.69 1.20
N LEU A 215 15.82 16.06 2.44
CA LEU A 215 14.77 15.40 3.23
C LEU A 215 13.36 15.73 2.70
N ASP A 216 13.11 16.98 2.30
CA ASP A 216 11.83 17.39 1.71
C ASP A 216 11.60 16.72 0.33
N ALA A 217 12.62 16.67 -0.52
CA ALA A 217 12.53 15.93 -1.79
C ALA A 217 12.16 14.45 -1.60
N LEU A 218 12.64 13.83 -0.50
CA LEU A 218 12.23 12.48 -0.09
C LEU A 218 10.76 12.47 0.33
N GLY A 219 10.36 13.43 1.16
CA GLY A 219 8.98 13.62 1.64
C GLY A 219 7.95 13.74 0.52
N ASN A 220 8.28 14.47 -0.54
CA ASN A 220 7.43 14.60 -1.73
C ASN A 220 7.17 13.25 -2.41
N THR A 221 8.19 12.38 -2.44
CA THR A 221 8.06 11.02 -3.01
C THR A 221 7.26 10.11 -2.09
N THR A 222 7.52 10.13 -0.78
CA THR A 222 6.80 9.28 0.19
C THR A 222 5.33 9.68 0.33
N ALA A 223 5.01 10.97 0.24
CA ALA A 223 3.64 11.46 0.21
C ALA A 223 2.86 10.96 -1.02
N ALA A 224 3.51 10.93 -2.19
CA ALA A 224 2.90 10.33 -3.38
C ALA A 224 2.67 8.83 -3.19
N THR A 225 3.66 8.11 -2.66
CA THR A 225 3.52 6.68 -2.34
C THR A 225 2.37 6.41 -1.36
N GLY A 226 2.22 7.22 -0.31
CA GLY A 226 1.11 7.16 0.63
C GLY A 226 -0.25 7.30 -0.05
N LYS A 227 -0.39 8.28 -0.96
CA LYS A 227 -1.59 8.45 -1.79
C LYS A 227 -1.87 7.24 -2.68
N GLY A 228 -0.83 6.66 -3.28
CA GLY A 228 -0.93 5.44 -4.09
C GLY A 228 -1.51 4.27 -3.28
N PHE A 229 -0.98 4.04 -2.07
CA PHE A 229 -1.50 3.02 -1.15
C PHE A 229 -2.97 3.27 -0.76
N ALA A 230 -3.32 4.52 -0.45
CA ALA A 230 -4.69 4.89 -0.10
C ALA A 230 -5.67 4.61 -1.27
N ILE A 231 -5.30 4.97 -2.49
CA ILE A 231 -6.14 4.75 -3.68
C ILE A 231 -6.26 3.24 -4.00
N GLY A 232 -5.15 2.50 -3.97
CA GLY A 232 -5.16 1.06 -4.26
C GLY A 232 -6.01 0.26 -3.27
N SER A 233 -5.88 0.59 -1.97
CA SER A 233 -6.67 -0.07 -0.91
C SER A 233 -8.14 0.35 -0.96
N ALA A 234 -8.44 1.61 -1.29
CA ALA A 234 -9.80 2.07 -1.51
C ALA A 234 -10.48 1.32 -2.66
N ALA A 235 -9.79 1.04 -3.76
CA ALA A 235 -10.34 0.28 -4.88
C ALA A 235 -10.69 -1.17 -4.49
N LEU A 236 -9.81 -1.87 -3.78
CA LEU A 236 -10.09 -3.22 -3.25
C LEU A 236 -11.26 -3.21 -2.25
N THR A 237 -11.26 -2.24 -1.34
CA THR A 237 -12.30 -2.10 -0.31
C THR A 237 -13.65 -1.74 -0.93
N ALA A 238 -13.69 -0.86 -1.93
CA ALA A 238 -14.91 -0.45 -2.61
C ALA A 238 -15.63 -1.64 -3.27
N LEU A 239 -14.89 -2.57 -3.88
CA LEU A 239 -15.50 -3.78 -4.45
C LEU A 239 -16.10 -4.66 -3.35
N ALA A 240 -15.38 -4.87 -2.25
CA ALA A 240 -15.87 -5.68 -1.13
C ALA A 240 -17.15 -5.07 -0.52
N LEU A 241 -17.18 -3.74 -0.34
CA LEU A 241 -18.35 -3.02 0.15
C LEU A 241 -19.52 -3.04 -0.84
N LEU A 242 -19.27 -2.83 -2.13
CA LEU A 242 -20.31 -2.88 -3.16
C LEU A 242 -20.99 -4.25 -3.19
N ALA A 243 -20.19 -5.31 -3.04
CA ALA A 243 -20.74 -6.65 -3.05
C ALA A 243 -21.47 -7.01 -1.75
N ALA A 244 -20.98 -6.53 -0.60
CA ALA A 244 -21.73 -6.61 0.65
C ALA A 244 -23.08 -5.88 0.55
N TYR A 245 -23.10 -4.71 -0.11
CA TYR A 245 -24.33 -3.97 -0.39
C TYR A 245 -25.31 -4.77 -1.27
N VAL A 246 -24.84 -5.34 -2.38
CA VAL A 246 -25.69 -6.16 -3.27
C VAL A 246 -26.29 -7.36 -2.53
N GLU A 247 -25.52 -8.02 -1.67
CA GLU A 247 -26.02 -9.14 -0.87
C GLU A 247 -27.08 -8.69 0.15
N GLN A 248 -26.87 -7.56 0.82
CA GLN A 248 -27.86 -7.01 1.76
C GLN A 248 -29.17 -6.63 1.04
N VAL A 249 -29.08 -6.05 -0.16
CA VAL A 249 -30.27 -5.75 -0.97
C VAL A 249 -31.02 -7.03 -1.34
N ARG A 250 -30.30 -8.09 -1.74
CA ARG A 250 -30.91 -9.39 -2.05
C ARG A 250 -31.63 -9.99 -0.84
N VAL A 251 -31.00 -9.94 0.34
CA VAL A 251 -31.60 -10.40 1.60
C VAL A 251 -32.86 -9.59 1.90
N GLY A 252 -32.81 -8.27 1.78
CA GLY A 252 -33.98 -7.39 1.98
C GLY A 252 -35.14 -7.70 1.04
N MET A 253 -34.87 -7.94 -0.24
CA MET A 253 -35.90 -8.33 -1.22
C MET A 253 -36.56 -9.67 -0.89
N HIS A 254 -35.83 -10.61 -0.28
CA HIS A 254 -36.39 -11.89 0.16
C HIS A 254 -37.26 -11.78 1.42
N PHE A 255 -37.12 -10.72 2.22
CA PHE A 255 -37.99 -10.47 3.38
C PHE A 255 -39.30 -9.76 3.01
N GLU A 256 -39.37 -9.10 1.85
CA GLU A 256 -40.58 -8.43 1.35
C GLU A 256 -41.48 -9.33 0.47
N ALA A 257 -41.00 -10.51 0.07
CA ALA A 257 -41.72 -11.50 -0.74
C ALA A 257 -42.24 -12.67 0.10
#